data_AF-A0A847D0A8-F1
#
_entry.id   AF-A0A847D0A8-F1
#
_cell.length_a   1.000
_cell.length_b   1.000
_cell.length_c   1.000
_cell.angle_alpha   90.00
_cell.angle_beta   90.00
_cell.angle_gamma   90.00
#
_symmetry.space_group_name_H-M   'P 1'
#
loop_
_entity.id
_entity.type
_entity.pdbx_description
1 polymer ?
#
loop_
_entity_poly.entity_id
_entity_poly.type
_entity_poly.pdbx_seq_one_letter_code
_entity_poly.pdbx_strand_id
1 'polypeptide(L)' 'MPSWKRNLFVRVVSRRMVEERRTAEDILTEYPALTAEEKAEIITAIATQ' A
#
# COMPACT_ATOMS: atom_id res chain seq x y z
N MET A 1 8.51 8.69 0.13
CA MET A 1 7.52 9.52 -0.65
C MET A 1 6.90 10.65 0.20
N PRO A 2 6.21 11.67 -0.37
CA PRO A 2 5.49 12.68 0.41
C PRO A 2 4.46 12.04 1.36
N SER A 3 4.37 12.55 2.59
CA SER A 3 3.57 11.94 3.67
C SER A 3 2.09 11.75 3.33
N TRP A 4 1.49 12.71 2.62
CA TRP A 4 0.09 12.62 2.18
C TRP A 4 -0.14 11.49 1.17
N LYS A 5 0.82 11.25 0.26
CA LYS A 5 0.74 10.19 -0.77
C LYS A 5 0.82 8.81 -0.10
N ARG A 6 1.76 8.64 0.84
CA ARG A 6 1.87 7.42 1.66
C ARG A 6 0.57 7.13 2.39
N ASN A 7 0.04 8.11 3.11
CA ASN A 7 -1.15 7.91 3.93
C ASN A 7 -2.39 7.55 3.09
N LEU A 8 -2.48 8.09 1.85
CA LEU A 8 -3.53 7.71 0.91
C LEU A 8 -3.41 6.24 0.50
N PHE A 9 -2.23 5.80 0.07
CA PHE A 9 -2.01 4.42 -0.34
C PHE A 9 -2.20 3.44 0.81
N VAL A 10 -1.67 3.75 1.99
CA VAL A 10 -1.87 2.94 3.19
C VAL A 10 -3.36 2.76 3.48
N ARG A 11 -4.16 3.83 3.46
CA ARG A 11 -5.62 3.72 3.66
C ARG A 11 -6.32 2.90 2.59
N VAL A 12 -6.01 3.13 1.33
CA VAL A 12 -6.64 2.41 0.20
C VAL A 12 -6.27 0.93 0.28
N VAL A 13 -4.99 0.61 0.41
CA VAL A 13 -4.51 -0.78 0.46
C VAL A 13 -5.08 -1.50 1.68
N SER A 14 -5.03 -0.91 2.89
CA SER A 14 -5.63 -1.52 4.09
C SER A 14 -7.11 -1.80 3.91
N ARG A 15 -7.86 -0.89 3.28
CA ARG A 15 -9.29 -1.10 3.02
C ARG A 15 -9.52 -2.24 2.01
N ARG A 16 -8.77 -2.26 0.91
CA ARG A 16 -8.88 -3.33 -0.10
C ARG A 16 -8.46 -4.69 0.45
N MET A 17 -7.49 -4.74 1.36
CA MET A 17 -7.11 -5.98 2.04
C MET A 17 -8.30 -6.58 2.82
N VAL A 18 -9.09 -5.74 3.49
CA VAL A 18 -10.28 -6.18 4.24
C VAL A 18 -11.43 -6.54 3.29
N GLU A 19 -11.72 -5.70 2.29
CA GLU A 19 -12.85 -5.89 1.38
C GLU A 19 -12.63 -7.08 0.41
N GLU A 20 -11.42 -7.25 -0.11
CA GLU A 20 -11.11 -8.28 -1.12
C GLU A 20 -10.43 -9.51 -0.52
N ARG A 21 -10.05 -9.50 0.76
CA ARG A 21 -9.25 -10.56 1.43
C ARG A 21 -7.95 -10.89 0.67
N ARG A 22 -7.35 -9.86 0.07
CA ARG A 22 -6.07 -9.93 -0.66
C ARG A 22 -4.93 -9.37 0.19
N THR A 23 -3.70 -9.70 -0.17
CA THR A 23 -2.50 -9.18 0.51
C THR A 23 -2.12 -7.81 -0.03
N ALA A 24 -1.40 -7.01 0.77
CA ALA A 24 -0.90 -5.72 0.33
C ALA A 24 -0.02 -5.82 -0.94
N GLU A 25 0.80 -6.86 -1.03
CA GLU A 25 1.68 -7.12 -2.17
C GLU A 25 0.90 -7.30 -3.47
N ASP A 26 -0.18 -8.09 -3.40
CA ASP A 26 -1.03 -8.39 -4.55
C ASP A 26 -1.77 -7.13 -5.04
N ILE A 27 -2.29 -6.32 -4.12
CA ILE A 27 -2.90 -5.01 -4.44
C ILE A 27 -1.86 -4.04 -5.03
N LEU A 28 -0.62 -4.07 -4.55
CA LEU A 28 0.47 -3.22 -5.04
C LEU A 28 0.99 -3.63 -6.43
N THR A 29 0.65 -4.83 -6.92
CA THR A 29 0.94 -5.22 -8.32
C THR A 29 0.12 -4.41 -9.32
N GLU A 30 -1.09 -3.98 -8.95
CA GLU A 30 -1.99 -3.19 -9.80
C GLU A 30 -1.52 -1.74 -10.01
N TYR A 31 -0.49 -1.32 -9.26
CA TYR A 31 0.11 0.00 -9.37
C TYR A 31 1.51 -0.10 -9.97
N PRO A 32 1.63 -0.17 -11.31
CA PRO A 32 2.93 -0.22 -11.99
C PRO A 32 3.72 1.09 -11.88
N ALA A 33 3.05 2.21 -11.57
CA ALA A 33 3.66 3.52 -11.40
C ALA A 33 4.34 3.73 -10.04
N LEU A 34 4.11 2.84 -9.06
CA LEU A 34 4.81 2.87 -7.78
C LEU A 34 6.18 2.22 -7.94
N THR A 35 7.23 2.88 -7.46
CA THR A 35 8.56 2.27 -7.43
C THR A 35 8.64 1.18 -6.35
N ALA A 36 9.62 0.29 -6.45
CA ALA A 36 9.84 -0.77 -5.45
C ALA A 36 10.03 -0.18 -4.03
N GLU A 37 10.71 0.96 -3.92
CA GLU A 37 10.89 1.68 -2.66
C GLU A 37 9.57 2.22 -2.10
N GLU A 38 8.71 2.80 -2.94
CA GLU A 38 7.39 3.28 -2.50
C GLU A 38 6.49 2.13 -2.05
N LYS A 39 6.53 0.98 -2.75
CA LYS A 39 5.79 -0.24 -2.36
C LYS A 39 6.25 -0.74 -0.99
N ALA A 40 7.56 -0.80 -0.77
CA ALA A 40 8.13 -1.19 0.52
C ALA A 40 7.70 -0.21 1.64
N GLU A 41 7.78 1.11 1.41
CA GLU A 41 7.30 2.11 2.37
C GLU A 41 5.82 1.89 2.77
N ILE A 42 4.95 1.55 1.80
CA ILE A 42 3.52 1.29 2.06
C ILE A 42 3.35 0.01 2.89
N ILE A 43 4.03 -1.08 2.51
CA ILE A 43 3.95 -2.37 3.22
C ILE A 43 4.40 -2.21 4.67
N THR A 44 5.54 -1.55 4.90
CA THR A 44 6.05 -1.27 6.25
C THR A 44 5.06 -0.41 7.05
N ALA A 45 4.46 0.60 6.43
CA ALA A 45 3.49 1.47 7.10
C ALA A 45 2.16 0.77 7.43
N ILE A 46 1.78 -0.26 6.67
CA ILE A 46 0.63 -1.12 7.00
C ILE A 46 0.97 -2.07 8.15
N ALA A 47 2.18 -2.66 8.15
CA ALA A 47 2.62 -3.59 9.19
C ALA A 47 2.88 -2.91 10.55
N THR A 48 3.13 -1.60 10.56
CA THR A 48 3.40 -0.80 11.77
C THR A 48 2.11 -0.18 12.35
N GLN A 49 0.95 -0.44 11.75
CA GLN A 49 -0.34 0.17 12.11
C GLN A 49 -1.15 -0.66 13.10
#